data_AF-A0A1C5YUM8-F1
#
_entry.id   AF-A0A1C5YUM8-F1
#
_cell.length_a   1.000
_cell.length_b   1.000
_cell.length_c   1.000
_cell.angle_alpha   90.00
_cell.angle_beta   90.00
_cell.angle_gamma   90.00
#
_symmetry.space_group_name_H-M   'P 1'
#
loop_
_entity.id
_entity.type
_entity.pdbx_description
1 polymer ?
#
loop_
_entity_poly.entity_id
_entity_poly.type
_entity_poly.pdbx_seq_one_letter_code
_entity_poly.pdbx_strand_id
1 'polypeptide(L)'
;MNKSNQHSLPQSLEVAIALWEQHLNEFAVLLSDAIPSLKNTDWIIEKKRVFVCGSDGSKKRRRTVSGPSYHSGVSLNRSDTEQIWNHFQAFAGVIGLDEVERIPANEQELGRYDFRASNSQTADSFTCLIYLPGEWNQAGVHISVFIGPRYRDADLHKA
;
A
#
# COMPACT_ATOMS: atom_id res chain seq x y z
N MET A 1 -15.49 5.80 27.42
CA MET A 1 -14.72 4.55 27.36
C MET A 1 -13.42 4.83 26.65
N ASN A 2 -12.30 4.68 27.35
CA ASN A 2 -10.98 5.07 26.89
C ASN A 2 -10.55 4.22 25.70
N LYS A 3 -10.40 4.81 24.51
CA LYS A 3 -9.49 4.29 23.49
C LYS A 3 -8.07 4.55 24.00
N SER A 4 -7.64 3.69 24.92
CA SER A 4 -6.24 3.62 25.33
C SER A 4 -5.44 3.40 24.04
N ASN A 5 -4.52 4.33 23.76
CA ASN A 5 -3.44 4.15 22.82
C ASN A 5 -2.82 2.77 23.07
N GLN A 6 -3.21 1.78 22.28
CA GLN A 6 -2.38 0.62 22.07
C GLN A 6 -1.20 1.16 21.28
N HIS A 7 -0.16 1.61 21.99
CA HIS A 7 1.20 1.44 21.50
C HIS A 7 1.40 -0.06 21.34
N SER A 8 0.87 -0.61 20.25
CA SER A 8 1.12 -1.99 19.88
C SER A 8 2.63 -2.10 19.76
N LEU A 9 3.21 -3.02 20.52
CA LEU A 9 4.59 -3.49 20.31
C LEU A 9 4.85 -3.57 18.80
N PRO A 10 6.08 -3.27 18.32
CA PRO A 10 6.38 -3.43 16.91
C PRO A 10 6.04 -4.88 16.54
N GLN A 11 4.95 -5.07 15.78
CA GLN A 11 4.61 -6.36 15.23
C GLN A 11 5.82 -6.88 14.46
N SER A 12 6.05 -8.19 14.48
CA SER A 12 7.12 -8.77 13.70
C SER A 12 6.93 -8.50 12.21
N LEU A 13 8.02 -8.67 11.47
CA LEU A 13 7.97 -8.56 10.03
C LEU A 13 6.96 -9.55 9.44
N GLU A 14 6.93 -10.78 9.94
CA GLU A 14 6.03 -11.83 9.46
C GLU A 14 4.56 -11.46 9.64
N VAL A 15 4.19 -10.95 10.82
CA VAL A 15 2.81 -10.50 11.11
C VAL A 15 2.45 -9.29 10.24
N ALA A 16 3.35 -8.32 10.10
CA ALA A 16 3.10 -7.14 9.28
C ALA A 16 2.90 -7.49 7.80
N ILE A 17 3.69 -8.43 7.26
CA ILE A 17 3.53 -8.89 5.89
C ILE A 17 2.16 -9.53 5.67
N ALA A 18 1.74 -10.43 6.57
CA ALA A 18 0.46 -11.11 6.45
C ALA A 18 -0.73 -10.11 6.50
N LEU A 19 -0.65 -9.13 7.39
CA LEU A 19 -1.66 -8.08 7.51
C LEU A 19 -1.75 -7.22 6.22
N TRP A 20 -0.61 -6.83 5.67
CA TRP A 20 -0.59 -6.06 4.43
C TRP A 20 -1.07 -6.86 3.22
N GLU A 21 -0.75 -8.15 3.14
CA GLU A 21 -1.30 -9.03 2.09
C GLU A 21 -2.83 -9.09 2.15
N GLN A 22 -3.41 -9.15 3.35
CA GLN A 22 -4.85 -9.07 3.55
C GLN A 22 -5.42 -7.72 3.09
N HIS A 23 -4.83 -6.61 3.54
CA HIS A 23 -5.32 -5.27 3.19
C HIS A 23 -5.26 -5.00 1.68
N LEU A 24 -4.21 -5.45 1.00
CA LEU A 24 -4.12 -5.29 -0.46
C LEU A 24 -5.23 -6.06 -1.17
N ASN A 25 -5.53 -7.28 -0.73
CA ASN A 25 -6.62 -8.06 -1.29
C ASN A 25 -7.99 -7.43 -1.00
N GLU A 26 -8.23 -6.96 0.22
CA GLU A 26 -9.46 -6.24 0.60
C GLU A 26 -9.67 -4.99 -0.26
N PHE A 27 -8.61 -4.21 -0.47
CA PHE A 27 -8.69 -3.01 -1.30
C PHE A 27 -8.92 -3.34 -2.78
N ALA A 28 -8.24 -4.35 -3.32
CA ALA A 28 -8.46 -4.79 -4.71
C ALA A 28 -9.91 -5.25 -4.94
N VAL A 29 -10.48 -6.04 -4.01
CA VAL A 29 -11.90 -6.45 -4.04
C VAL A 29 -12.82 -5.24 -3.96
N LEU A 30 -12.55 -4.32 -3.02
CA LEU A 30 -13.33 -3.09 -2.86
C LEU A 30 -13.36 -2.25 -4.14
N LEU A 31 -12.22 -2.10 -4.84
CA LEU A 31 -12.18 -1.40 -6.12
C LEU A 31 -12.94 -2.15 -7.22
N SER A 32 -12.80 -3.47 -7.29
CA SER A 32 -13.50 -4.31 -8.27
C SER A 32 -15.02 -4.31 -8.10
N ASP A 33 -15.52 -4.16 -6.86
CA ASP A 33 -16.94 -4.05 -6.56
C ASP A 33 -17.50 -2.64 -6.85
N ALA A 34 -16.72 -1.61 -6.53
CA ALA A 34 -17.15 -0.22 -6.66
C ALA A 34 -17.07 0.32 -8.10
N ILE A 35 -16.12 -0.17 -8.90
CA ILE A 35 -15.79 0.43 -10.19
C ILE A 35 -16.14 -0.57 -11.31
N PRO A 36 -17.13 -0.26 -12.17
CA PRO A 36 -17.57 -1.18 -13.21
C PRO A 36 -16.45 -1.68 -14.13
N SER A 37 -15.49 -0.80 -14.48
CA SER A 37 -14.32 -1.15 -15.30
C SER A 37 -13.43 -2.21 -14.62
N LEU A 38 -13.34 -2.21 -13.29
CA LEU A 38 -12.52 -3.14 -12.50
C LEU A 38 -13.27 -4.43 -12.11
N LYS A 39 -14.52 -4.59 -12.56
CA LYS A 39 -15.32 -5.77 -12.25
C LYS A 39 -14.78 -6.99 -13.01
N ASN A 40 -14.54 -8.08 -12.28
CA ASN A 40 -14.00 -9.33 -12.82
C ASN A 40 -12.66 -9.20 -13.54
N THR A 41 -11.86 -8.17 -13.22
CA THR A 41 -10.54 -8.02 -13.84
C THR A 41 -9.52 -8.92 -13.17
N ASP A 42 -8.62 -9.48 -13.97
CA ASP A 42 -7.49 -10.22 -13.46
C ASP A 42 -6.47 -9.23 -12.87
N TRP A 43 -6.21 -9.39 -11.59
CA TRP A 43 -5.10 -8.72 -10.90
C TRP A 43 -3.86 -9.59 -11.01
N ILE A 44 -2.80 -9.02 -11.58
CA ILE A 44 -1.49 -9.67 -11.59
C ILE A 44 -0.77 -9.27 -10.32
N ILE A 45 -0.27 -10.26 -9.59
CA ILE A 45 0.36 -10.10 -8.28
C ILE A 45 1.86 -10.33 -8.41
N GLU A 46 2.66 -9.29 -8.19
CA GLU A 46 4.11 -9.45 -8.12
C GLU A 46 4.57 -9.81 -6.71
N LYS A 47 5.68 -10.55 -6.63
CA LYS A 47 6.21 -11.05 -5.36
C LYS A 47 6.93 -9.95 -4.58
N LYS A 48 6.73 -9.96 -3.26
CA LYS A 48 7.47 -9.13 -2.31
C LYS A 48 8.99 -9.39 -2.33
N ARG A 49 9.76 -8.38 -1.95
CA ARG A 49 11.23 -8.45 -1.74
C ARG A 49 11.59 -7.96 -0.35
N VAL A 50 12.39 -8.74 0.37
CA VAL A 50 12.87 -8.43 1.72
C VAL A 50 14.27 -7.83 1.63
N PHE A 51 14.49 -6.72 2.32
CA PHE A 51 15.78 -6.04 2.43
C PHE A 51 16.26 -6.05 3.88
N VAL A 52 17.58 -6.11 4.07
CA VAL A 52 18.21 -6.17 5.40
C VAL A 52 18.76 -4.79 5.74
N CYS A 53 18.33 -4.23 6.87
CA CYS A 53 18.84 -2.95 7.35
C CYS A 53 20.21 -3.12 8.03
N GLY A 54 20.87 -2.00 8.29
CA GLY A 54 22.03 -1.94 9.18
C GLY A 54 21.70 -2.48 10.57
N SER A 55 22.71 -2.99 11.28
CA SER A 55 22.54 -3.44 12.65
C SER A 55 22.29 -2.26 13.60
N ASP A 56 21.41 -2.46 14.57
CA ASP A 56 21.23 -1.52 15.66
C ASP A 56 22.32 -1.67 16.75
N GLY A 57 22.21 -0.89 17.82
CA GLY A 57 23.12 -0.92 18.97
C GLY A 57 23.18 -2.27 19.70
N SER A 58 22.18 -3.14 19.53
CA SER A 58 22.13 -4.51 20.06
C SER A 58 22.68 -5.57 19.10
N LYS A 59 23.24 -5.16 17.95
CA LYS A 59 23.70 -6.02 16.84
C LYS A 59 22.57 -6.80 16.14
N LYS A 60 21.31 -6.57 16.49
CA LYS A 60 20.16 -7.14 15.79
C LYS A 60 19.92 -6.35 14.50
N ARG A 61 19.28 -6.99 13.52
CA ARG A 61 19.01 -6.38 12.20
C ARG A 61 17.51 -6.38 11.94
N ARG A 62 16.98 -5.19 11.68
CA ARG A 62 15.63 -5.03 11.12
C ARG A 62 15.64 -5.34 9.63
N ARG A 63 14.45 -5.53 9.09
CA ARG A 63 14.20 -5.78 7.67
C ARG A 63 13.06 -4.91 7.20
N THR A 64 13.18 -4.42 5.98
CA THR A 64 12.09 -3.75 5.28
C THR A 64 11.62 -4.64 4.15
N VAL A 65 10.40 -4.41 3.67
CA VAL A 65 9.85 -5.17 2.56
C VAL A 65 9.27 -4.20 1.55
N SER A 66 9.68 -4.35 0.29
CA SER A 66 8.84 -3.90 -0.81
C SER A 66 7.80 -5.00 -0.98
N GLY A 67 6.55 -4.71 -0.60
CA GLY A 67 5.48 -5.70 -0.50
C GLY A 67 5.02 -6.23 -1.85
N PRO A 68 4.03 -7.13 -1.86
CA PRO A 68 3.43 -7.53 -3.11
C PRO A 68 2.74 -6.32 -3.74
N SER A 69 2.85 -6.22 -5.06
CA SER A 69 2.14 -5.22 -5.85
C SER A 69 1.04 -5.93 -6.64
N TYR A 70 -0.09 -5.25 -6.78
CA TYR A 70 -1.23 -5.70 -7.56
C TYR A 70 -1.34 -4.77 -8.75
N HIS A 71 -1.45 -5.31 -9.96
CA HIS A 71 -1.64 -4.49 -11.14
C HIS A 71 -2.71 -5.04 -12.07
N SER A 72 -3.45 -4.12 -12.68
CA SER A 72 -4.43 -4.44 -13.71
C SER A 72 -4.26 -3.48 -14.88
N GLY A 73 -4.19 -4.01 -16.09
CA GLY A 73 -4.04 -3.21 -17.33
C GLY A 73 -5.34 -2.59 -17.83
N VAL A 74 -6.34 -2.45 -16.96
CA VAL A 74 -7.64 -1.91 -17.37
C VAL A 74 -7.55 -0.42 -17.67
N SER A 75 -8.27 0.00 -18.70
CA SER A 75 -8.40 1.39 -19.04
C SER A 75 -9.42 2.07 -18.12
N LEU A 76 -8.93 2.93 -17.23
CA LEU A 76 -9.77 3.77 -16.38
C LEU A 76 -10.00 5.15 -17.02
N ASN A 77 -11.08 5.82 -16.60
CA ASN A 77 -11.33 7.21 -16.93
C ASN A 77 -11.16 8.12 -15.70
N ARG A 78 -11.22 9.46 -15.88
CA ARG A 78 -11.06 10.42 -14.77
C ARG A 78 -12.10 10.21 -13.65
N SER A 79 -13.34 9.88 -13.99
CA SER A 79 -14.39 9.61 -13.00
C SER A 79 -14.12 8.34 -12.19
N ASP A 80 -13.54 7.31 -12.81
CA ASP A 80 -13.10 6.11 -12.09
C ASP A 80 -11.98 6.49 -11.11
N THR A 81 -11.02 7.31 -11.56
CA THR A 81 -9.91 7.75 -10.72
C THR A 81 -10.35 8.55 -9.49
N GLU A 82 -11.32 9.47 -9.64
CA GLU A 82 -11.88 10.20 -8.49
C GLU A 82 -12.61 9.28 -7.51
N GLN A 83 -13.29 8.24 -8.00
CA GLN A 83 -13.88 7.22 -7.11
C GLN A 83 -12.79 6.43 -6.38
N ILE A 84 -11.73 6.01 -7.07
CA ILE A 84 -10.59 5.33 -6.45
C ILE A 84 -9.97 6.22 -5.36
N TRP A 85 -9.82 7.51 -5.60
CA TRP A 85 -9.29 8.44 -4.60
C TRP A 85 -10.14 8.46 -3.32
N ASN A 86 -11.45 8.58 -3.44
CA ASN A 86 -12.35 8.56 -2.27
C ASN A 86 -12.25 7.25 -1.49
N HIS A 87 -12.22 6.11 -2.20
CA HIS A 87 -12.05 4.80 -1.60
C HIS A 87 -10.68 4.63 -0.94
N PHE A 88 -9.62 5.14 -1.57
CA PHE A 88 -8.27 5.11 -1.04
C PHE A 88 -8.16 5.87 0.27
N GLN A 89 -8.70 7.09 0.34
CA GLN A 89 -8.71 7.89 1.57
C GLN A 89 -9.48 7.21 2.70
N ALA A 90 -10.68 6.69 2.40
CA ALA A 90 -11.50 5.99 3.39
C ALA A 90 -10.79 4.72 3.89
N PHE A 91 -10.21 3.93 2.98
CA PHE A 91 -9.50 2.70 3.32
C PHE A 91 -8.26 2.99 4.17
N ALA A 92 -7.45 3.98 3.79
CA ALA A 92 -6.26 4.41 4.54
C ALA A 92 -6.61 4.75 6.00
N GLY A 93 -7.73 5.45 6.24
CA GLY A 93 -8.22 5.74 7.58
C GLY A 93 -8.67 4.50 8.36
N VAL A 94 -9.28 3.50 7.70
CA VAL A 94 -9.68 2.23 8.34
C VAL A 94 -8.47 1.41 8.79
N ILE A 95 -7.42 1.36 7.97
CA ILE A 95 -6.21 0.57 8.25
C ILE A 95 -5.15 1.33 9.07
N GLY A 96 -5.45 2.56 9.51
CA GLY A 96 -4.62 3.32 10.43
C GLY A 96 -3.39 3.98 9.79
N LEU A 97 -3.47 4.37 8.51
CA LEU A 97 -2.51 5.29 7.91
C LEU A 97 -2.91 6.72 8.25
N ASP A 98 -1.99 7.49 8.83
CA ASP A 98 -2.25 8.82 9.39
C ASP A 98 -1.87 9.97 8.44
N GLU A 99 -1.09 9.67 7.41
CA GLU A 99 -0.70 10.61 6.36
C GLU A 99 -1.30 10.13 5.05
N VAL A 100 -2.10 10.96 4.38
CA VAL A 100 -2.75 10.63 3.10
C VAL A 100 -2.61 11.81 2.16
N GLU A 101 -2.08 11.58 0.96
CA GLU A 101 -1.84 12.61 -0.04
C GLU A 101 -2.13 12.14 -1.48
N ARG A 102 -2.34 13.13 -2.36
CA ARG A 102 -2.51 12.98 -3.81
C ARG A 102 -1.51 13.90 -4.48
N ILE A 103 -0.65 13.35 -5.33
CA ILE A 103 0.41 14.12 -6.01
C ILE A 103 -0.11 14.64 -7.35
N PRO A 104 -0.37 15.96 -7.51
CA PRO A 104 -1.06 16.49 -8.69
C PRO A 104 -0.17 16.67 -9.92
N ALA A 105 1.16 16.58 -9.75
CA ALA A 105 2.14 17.04 -10.73
C ALA A 105 1.98 16.44 -12.15
N ASN A 106 1.53 15.19 -12.24
CA ASN A 106 1.44 14.47 -13.52
C ASN A 106 0.00 14.22 -14.00
N GLU A 107 -1.02 14.74 -13.30
CA GLU A 107 -2.41 14.38 -13.57
C GLU A 107 -2.97 15.04 -14.83
N GLN A 108 -2.66 16.32 -15.05
CA GLN A 108 -3.21 17.09 -16.17
C GLN A 108 -2.52 16.76 -17.48
N GLU A 109 -1.18 16.81 -17.48
CA GLU A 109 -0.37 16.67 -18.70
C GLU A 109 -0.15 15.21 -19.10
N LEU A 110 0.06 14.32 -18.13
CA LEU A 110 0.42 12.93 -18.39
C LEU A 110 -0.70 11.94 -18.08
N GLY A 111 -1.83 12.38 -17.50
CA GLY A 111 -2.91 11.48 -17.09
C GLY A 111 -2.45 10.45 -16.05
N ARG A 112 -1.49 10.80 -15.18
CA ARG A 112 -0.95 9.92 -14.15
C ARG A 112 -1.34 10.43 -12.78
N TYR A 113 -2.00 9.58 -12.00
CA TYR A 113 -2.44 9.87 -10.65
C TYR A 113 -1.64 9.03 -9.68
N ASP A 114 -1.22 9.66 -8.58
CA ASP A 114 -0.35 9.07 -7.58
C ASP A 114 -0.93 9.39 -6.19
N PHE A 115 -1.56 8.36 -5.61
CA PHE A 115 -2.17 8.41 -4.29
C PHE A 115 -1.26 7.69 -3.31
N ARG A 116 -0.96 8.33 -2.19
CA ARG A 116 -0.04 7.80 -1.19
C ARG A 116 -0.65 7.93 0.18
N ALA A 117 -0.39 6.92 0.99
CA ALA A 117 -0.68 6.97 2.40
C ALA A 117 0.45 6.33 3.19
N SER A 118 0.76 6.86 4.37
CA SER A 118 1.81 6.35 5.25
C SER A 118 1.37 6.29 6.70
N ASN A 119 2.07 5.47 7.46
CA ASN A 119 1.98 5.45 8.91
C ASN A 119 3.27 6.04 9.49
N SER A 120 3.13 7.19 10.16
CA SER A 120 4.25 7.94 10.73
C SER A 120 5.08 7.15 11.78
N GLN A 121 4.48 6.13 12.41
CA GLN A 121 5.12 5.34 13.46
C GLN A 121 5.85 4.10 12.92
N THR A 122 5.24 3.40 11.96
CA THR A 122 5.81 2.16 11.39
C THR A 122 6.63 2.41 10.14
N ALA A 123 6.51 3.59 9.53
CA ALA A 123 7.03 3.92 8.21
C ALA A 123 6.53 2.97 7.09
N ASP A 124 5.36 2.35 7.30
CA ASP A 124 4.67 1.67 6.21
C ASP A 124 4.11 2.71 5.25
N SER A 125 4.12 2.41 3.96
CA SER A 125 3.47 3.22 2.94
C SER A 125 2.66 2.37 1.99
N PHE A 126 1.56 2.92 1.53
CA PHE A 126 0.60 2.33 0.62
C PHE A 126 0.38 3.29 -0.54
N THR A 127 0.50 2.79 -1.77
CA THR A 127 0.44 3.62 -2.97
C THR A 127 -0.54 3.03 -3.97
N CYS A 128 -1.37 3.89 -4.57
CA CYS A 128 -2.20 3.56 -5.73
C CYS A 128 -1.83 4.50 -6.88
N LEU A 129 -1.25 3.94 -7.93
CA LEU A 129 -0.90 4.65 -9.16
C LEU A 129 -1.90 4.30 -10.25
N ILE A 130 -2.39 5.31 -10.97
CA ILE A 130 -3.30 5.11 -12.10
C ILE A 130 -2.73 5.83 -13.31
N TYR A 131 -2.61 5.09 -14.41
CA TYR A 131 -2.22 5.61 -15.71
C TYR A 131 -3.45 5.60 -16.62
N LEU A 132 -3.95 6.79 -16.96
CA LEU A 132 -4.97 6.92 -17.99
C LEU A 132 -4.38 6.61 -19.36
N PRO A 133 -5.19 6.15 -20.32
CA PRO A 133 -4.76 5.94 -21.70
C PRO A 133 -4.16 7.21 -22.30
N GLY A 134 -3.02 7.08 -22.98
CA GLY A 134 -2.35 8.19 -23.66
C GLY A 134 -1.10 7.73 -24.40
N GLU A 135 -0.51 8.61 -25.20
CA GLU A 135 0.67 8.29 -26.03
C GLU A 135 1.87 7.79 -25.21
N TRP A 136 1.98 8.25 -23.96
CA TRP A 136 3.13 7.99 -23.09
C TRP A 136 2.86 6.96 -22.00
N ASN A 137 1.68 6.33 -21.99
CA ASN A 137 1.25 5.44 -20.91
C ASN A 137 0.69 4.12 -21.44
N GLN A 138 1.12 3.02 -20.84
CA GLN A 138 0.30 1.83 -20.79
C GLN A 138 -0.77 2.04 -19.72
N ALA A 139 -2.05 1.98 -20.10
CA ALA A 139 -3.14 2.20 -19.18
C ALA A 139 -3.19 1.10 -18.10
N GLY A 140 -3.56 1.49 -16.89
CA GLY A 140 -3.70 0.55 -15.79
C GLY A 140 -3.73 1.18 -14.41
N VAL A 141 -3.97 0.33 -13.41
CA VAL A 141 -3.90 0.64 -11.99
C VAL A 141 -2.86 -0.26 -11.32
N HIS A 142 -2.04 0.34 -10.46
CA HIS A 142 -1.00 -0.34 -9.71
C HIS A 142 -1.14 0.01 -8.24
N ILE A 143 -1.31 -1.01 -7.41
CA ILE A 143 -1.41 -0.90 -5.97
C ILE A 143 -0.16 -1.53 -5.38
N SER A 144 0.52 -0.85 -4.47
CA SER A 144 1.75 -1.34 -3.88
C SER A 144 1.89 -0.90 -2.42
N VAL A 145 2.71 -1.64 -1.68
CA VAL A 145 3.02 -1.34 -0.29
C VAL A 145 4.53 -1.40 -0.06
N PHE A 146 5.01 -0.54 0.83
CA PHE A 146 6.29 -0.67 1.49
C PHE A 146 6.06 -0.90 2.98
N ILE A 147 6.71 -1.90 3.53
CA ILE A 147 6.63 -2.25 4.95
C ILE A 147 7.93 -1.79 5.61
N GLY A 148 7.79 -0.87 6.56
CA GLY A 148 8.90 -0.26 7.27
C GLY A 148 9.68 -1.23 8.16
N PRO A 149 10.84 -0.79 8.70
CA PRO A 149 11.81 -1.69 9.33
C PRO A 149 11.27 -2.42 10.57
N ARG A 150 11.24 -3.75 10.54
CA ARG A 150 10.81 -4.61 11.66
C ARG A 150 11.79 -5.75 11.93
N TYR A 151 11.76 -6.28 13.14
CA TYR A 151 12.49 -7.51 13.49
C TYR A 151 11.68 -8.73 13.07
N ARG A 152 12.36 -9.88 12.94
CA ARG A 152 11.66 -11.16 12.84
C ARG A 152 11.10 -11.56 14.21
N ASP A 153 10.09 -12.41 14.22
CA ASP A 153 9.57 -13.02 15.46
C ASP A 153 10.70 -13.60 16.35
N ALA A 154 11.62 -14.35 15.74
CA ALA A 154 12.73 -14.97 16.46
C ALA A 154 13.71 -13.98 17.11
N ASP A 155 13.75 -12.74 16.64
CA ASP A 155 14.63 -11.68 17.16
C ASP A 155 13.94 -10.86 18.27
N LEU A 156 12.60 -10.89 18.34
CA LEU A 156 11.78 -10.22 19.37
C LEU A 156 11.76 -10.99 20.69
N HIS A 157 11.77 -12.33 20.63
CA HIS A 157 11.66 -13.19 21.83
C HIS A 157 13.00 -13.68 22.39
N LYS A 158 14.12 -13.31 21.76
CA LYS A 158 15.46 -13.57 22.32
C LYS A 158 15.93 -12.35 23.11
N ALA A 159 15.93 -12.49 24.43
CA ALA A 159 16.64 -11.62 25.37
C ALA A 159 18.15 -11.72 25.16
#